data_AF-A0A484KIR1-F1
#
_entry.id   AF-A0A484KIR1-F1
#
_cell.length_a   1.000
_cell.length_b   1.000
_cell.length_c   1.000
_cell.angle_alpha   90.00
_cell.angle_beta   90.00
_cell.angle_gamma   90.00
#
_symmetry.space_group_name_H-M   'P 1'
#
loop_
_entity.id
_entity.type
_entity.pdbx_description
1 polymer ?
#
loop_
_entity_poly.entity_id
_entity_poly.type
_entity_poly.pdbx_seq_one_letter_code
_entity_poly.pdbx_strand_id
1 'polypeptide(L)'
;MCSECGGNYNVACIDIKGKHGSPGMYMPPLLPPPHCESKLIMRADDSEDVVKERLRIYNELSLPVEEFYRSRGKLLEFDLPGGIPESWPKLLQALSLVDHEDDKKSAAA
;
A
#
# COMPACT_ATOMS: atom_id res chain seq x y z
N MET A 1 15.29 -3.07 7.87
CA MET A 1 16.01 -3.86 6.84
C MET A 1 17.02 -4.78 7.51
N CYS A 2 17.44 -5.88 6.87
CA CYS A 2 18.54 -6.71 7.39
C CYS A 2 19.90 -6.14 6.92
N SER A 3 20.85 -5.99 7.84
CA SER A 3 22.19 -5.44 7.56
C SER A 3 23.09 -6.36 6.73
N GLU A 4 22.78 -7.65 6.63
CA GLU A 4 23.59 -8.62 5.87
C GLU A 4 23.01 -8.93 4.49
N CYS A 5 21.74 -9.31 4.41
CA CYS A 5 21.12 -9.69 3.13
C CYS A 5 20.46 -8.53 2.39
N GLY A 6 20.29 -7.36 3.04
CA GLY A 6 19.61 -6.20 2.48
C GLY A 6 18.09 -6.32 2.38
N GLY A 7 17.50 -7.41 2.89
CA GLY A 7 16.05 -7.63 2.87
C GLY A 7 15.25 -6.55 3.59
N ASN A 8 14.11 -6.16 3.03
CA ASN A 8 13.18 -5.20 3.62
C ASN A 8 12.06 -5.93 4.37
N TYR A 9 11.83 -5.50 5.60
CA TYR A 9 10.90 -6.11 6.54
C TYR A 9 10.17 -5.00 7.29
N ASN A 10 8.95 -5.28 7.73
CA ASN A 10 8.16 -4.38 8.55
C ASN A 10 7.61 -5.18 9.73
N VAL A 11 8.08 -4.89 10.94
CA VAL A 11 7.68 -5.60 12.16
C VAL A 11 6.38 -5.05 12.77
N ALA A 12 5.85 -3.95 12.23
CA ALA A 12 4.61 -3.36 12.71
C ALA A 12 3.41 -4.21 12.28
N CYS A 13 2.55 -4.52 13.24
CA CYS A 13 1.19 -4.99 12.99
C CYS A 13 0.26 -3.79 13.06
N ILE A 14 -0.39 -3.45 11.95
CA ILE A 14 -1.32 -2.32 11.88
C ILE A 14 -2.74 -2.90 11.91
N ASP A 15 -3.46 -2.63 12.99
CA ASP A 15 -4.86 -3.01 13.15
C ASP A 15 -5.67 -1.79 13.60
N ILE A 16 -6.10 -0.99 12.62
CA ILE A 16 -6.93 0.19 12.83
C ILE A 16 -8.39 -0.23 12.68
N LYS A 17 -9.14 -0.19 13.78
CA LYS A 17 -10.58 -0.46 13.74
C LYS A 17 -11.32 0.70 13.07
N GLY A 18 -12.26 0.37 12.20
CA GLY A 18 -13.16 1.36 11.59
C GLY A 18 -13.99 2.07 12.67
N LYS A 19 -14.21 3.37 12.50
CA LYS A 19 -15.02 4.20 13.41
C LYS A 19 -15.89 5.15 12.60
N HIS A 20 -17.14 5.35 13.02
CA HIS A 20 -18.05 6.37 12.46
C HIS A 20 -18.10 6.41 10.91
N GLY A 21 -18.23 5.25 10.25
CA GLY A 21 -18.31 5.16 8.79
C GLY A 21 -16.97 5.13 8.06
N SER A 22 -15.84 5.37 8.74
CA SER A 22 -14.51 5.13 8.16
C SER A 22 -14.20 3.63 8.16
N PRO A 23 -13.72 3.06 7.03
CA PRO A 23 -13.30 1.67 6.96
C PRO A 23 -12.11 1.43 7.89
N GLY A 24 -12.06 0.22 8.48
CA GLY A 24 -10.87 -0.22 9.20
C GLY A 24 -9.74 -0.58 8.24
N MET A 25 -8.53 -0.68 8.78
CA MET A 25 -7.34 -1.12 8.05
C MET A 25 -6.64 -2.21 8.85
N TYR A 26 -6.38 -3.34 8.18
CA TYR A 26 -5.51 -4.38 8.71
C TYR A 26 -4.34 -4.59 7.75
N MET A 27 -3.12 -4.46 8.26
CA MET A 27 -1.89 -4.75 7.53
C MET A 27 -0.99 -5.61 8.43
N PRO A 28 -0.83 -6.90 8.11
CA PRO A 28 0.00 -7.79 8.91
C PRO A 28 1.49 -7.41 8.79
N PRO A 29 2.31 -7.77 9.78
CA PRO A 29 3.75 -7.53 9.70
C PRO A 29 4.37 -8.36 8.56
N LEU A 30 5.40 -7.80 7.93
CA LEU A 30 6.31 -8.49 7.04
C LEU A 30 7.57 -8.88 7.82
N LEU A 31 7.47 -9.99 8.57
CA LEU A 31 8.52 -10.43 9.48
C LEU A 31 9.75 -10.98 8.73
N PRO A 32 10.96 -10.80 9.28
CA PRO A 32 12.15 -11.44 8.75
C PRO A 32 12.16 -12.96 9.02
N PRO A 33 12.96 -13.74 8.27
CA PRO A 33 13.29 -15.10 8.67
C PRO A 33 14.19 -15.09 9.93
N PRO A 34 14.28 -16.21 10.70
CA PRO A 34 15.01 -16.24 11.98
C PRO A 34 16.47 -15.80 11.91
N HIS A 35 17.17 -16.13 10.82
CA HIS A 35 18.58 -15.77 10.63
C HIS A 35 18.82 -14.26 10.38
N CYS A 36 17.75 -13.48 10.18
CA CYS A 36 17.78 -12.03 9.97
C CYS A 36 17.28 -11.23 11.18
N GLU A 37 16.59 -11.84 12.15
CA GLU A 37 15.94 -11.14 13.26
C GLU A 37 16.91 -10.26 14.08
N SER A 38 18.07 -10.81 14.46
CA SER A 38 19.09 -10.08 15.22
C SER A 38 19.90 -9.07 14.39
N LYS A 39 19.67 -9.03 13.08
CA LYS A 39 20.41 -8.21 12.11
C LYS A 39 19.53 -7.11 11.53
N LEU A 40 18.33 -6.94 12.08
CA LEU A 40 17.44 -5.86 11.69
C LEU A 40 18.01 -4.52 12.15
N ILE A 41 18.16 -3.61 11.19
CA ILE A 41 18.48 -2.21 11.41
C ILE A 41 17.35 -1.34 10.83
N MET A 42 17.14 -0.18 11.43
CA MET A 42 16.31 0.87 10.85
C MET A 42 17.12 1.59 9.76
N ARG A 43 16.49 1.98 8.65
CA ARG A 43 17.21 2.76 7.64
C ARG A 43 17.53 4.15 8.20
N ALA A 44 18.59 4.77 7.71
CA ALA A 44 18.99 6.11 8.14
C ALA A 44 17.89 7.16 7.91
N ASP A 45 17.02 6.96 6.91
CA ASP A 45 15.95 7.86 6.53
C ASP A 45 14.57 7.54 7.14
N ASP A 46 14.47 6.52 8.01
CA ASP A 46 13.20 6.12 8.66
C ASP A 46 12.96 6.85 10.00
N SER A 47 13.72 7.89 10.33
CA SER A 47 13.43 8.73 11.51
C SER A 47 12.17 9.57 11.31
N GLU A 48 11.45 9.86 12.40
CA GLU A 48 10.18 10.60 12.33
C GLU A 48 10.33 11.97 11.63
N ASP A 49 11.38 12.72 11.95
CA ASP A 49 11.63 14.04 11.33
C ASP A 49 11.87 13.93 9.83
N VAL A 50 12.65 12.93 9.39
CA VAL A 50 12.89 12.69 7.96
C VAL A 50 11.61 12.24 7.26
N VAL A 51 10.80 11.37 7.90
CA VAL A 51 9.51 10.92 7.35
C VAL A 51 8.54 12.09 7.19
N LYS A 52 8.43 12.96 8.19
CA LYS A 52 7.58 14.17 8.14
C LYS A 52 8.01 15.11 7.00
N GLU A 53 9.30 15.36 6.87
CA GLU A 53 9.80 16.24 5.82
C GLU A 53 9.60 15.63 4.42
N ARG A 54 9.80 14.32 4.28
CA ARG A 54 9.50 13.60 3.02
C ARG A 54 8.04 13.73 2.62
N LEU A 55 7.10 13.57 3.57
CA LEU A 55 5.67 13.73 3.31
C LEU A 55 5.33 15.18 2.94
N ARG A 56 5.93 16.16 3.63
CA ARG A 56 5.75 17.59 3.32
C ARG A 56 6.17 17.91 1.88
N ILE A 57 7.38 17.50 1.50
CA ILE A 57 7.93 17.72 0.15
C ILE A 57 7.09 16.97 -0.90
N TYR A 58 6.73 15.70 -0.64
CA TYR A 58 5.87 14.94 -1.55
C TYR A 58 4.57 15.68 -1.83
N ASN A 59 3.85 16.12 -0.78
CA ASN A 59 2.59 16.84 -0.93
C ASN A 59 2.77 18.18 -1.68
N GLU A 60 3.83 18.94 -1.38
CA GLU A 60 4.11 20.21 -2.05
C GLU A 60 4.35 20.02 -3.55
N LEU A 61 5.07 18.97 -3.94
CA LEU A 61 5.42 18.68 -5.32
C LEU A 61 4.33 17.92 -6.09
N SER A 62 3.56 17.05 -5.42
CA SER A 62 2.50 16.26 -6.05
C SER A 62 1.23 17.07 -6.27
N LEU A 63 0.90 18.01 -5.38
CA LEU A 63 -0.35 18.77 -5.43
C LEU A 63 -0.61 19.47 -6.78
N PRO A 64 0.36 20.17 -7.42
CA PRO A 64 0.13 20.76 -8.74
C PRO A 64 -0.15 19.72 -9.83
N VAL A 65 0.43 18.52 -9.72
CA VAL A 65 0.23 17.41 -10.66
C VAL A 65 -1.14 16.76 -10.43
N GLU A 66 -1.51 16.53 -9.18
CA GLU A 66 -2.83 16.04 -8.80
C GLU A 66 -3.92 16.97 -9.31
N GLU A 67 -3.80 18.28 -9.08
CA GLU A 67 -4.78 19.28 -9.55
C GLU A 67 -4.86 19.34 -11.09
N PHE A 68 -3.73 19.17 -11.78
CA PHE A 68 -3.70 19.08 -13.24
C PHE A 68 -4.55 17.89 -13.76
N TYR A 69 -4.50 16.72 -13.12
CA TYR A 69 -5.33 15.58 -13.53
C TYR A 69 -6.77 15.66 -13.00
N ARG A 70 -6.96 16.19 -11.79
CA ARG A 70 -8.27 16.38 -11.14
C ARG A 70 -9.17 17.30 -11.95
N SER A 71 -8.67 18.47 -12.33
CA SER A 71 -9.40 19.45 -13.17
C SER A 71 -9.84 18.90 -14.54
N ARG A 72 -9.23 17.81 -15.00
CA ARG A 72 -9.56 17.11 -16.25
C ARG A 72 -10.43 15.87 -16.06
N GLY A 73 -10.83 15.57 -14.83
CA GLY A 73 -11.57 14.33 -14.51
C GLY A 73 -10.74 13.07 -14.78
N LYS A 74 -9.41 13.15 -14.67
CA LYS A 74 -8.47 12.04 -14.93
C LYS A 74 -7.76 11.55 -13.67
N LEU A 75 -8.17 12.02 -12.49
CA LEU A 75 -7.65 11.56 -11.21
C LEU A 75 -8.68 10.63 -10.57
N LEU A 76 -8.25 9.42 -10.19
CA LEU A 76 -9.02 8.48 -9.39
C LEU A 76 -8.38 8.41 -7.99
N GLU A 77 -9.13 8.76 -6.96
CA GLU A 77 -8.73 8.59 -5.57
C GLU A 77 -9.14 7.19 -5.10
N PHE A 78 -8.22 6.50 -4.42
CA PHE A 78 -8.41 5.12 -3.97
C PHE A 78 -7.90 4.94 -2.54
N ASP A 79 -8.83 4.66 -1.63
CA ASP A 79 -8.50 4.39 -0.23
C ASP A 79 -7.97 2.96 -0.06
N LEU A 80 -6.79 2.83 0.56
CA LEU A 80 -6.19 1.53 0.86
C LEU A 80 -6.91 0.87 2.04
N PRO A 81 -7.57 -0.29 1.86
CA PRO A 81 -8.26 -0.99 2.95
C PRO A 81 -7.35 -1.85 3.83
N GLY A 82 -6.09 -2.09 3.44
CA GLY A 82 -5.22 -3.04 4.13
C GLY A 82 -3.98 -3.39 3.34
N GLY A 83 -3.43 -4.59 3.60
CA GLY A 83 -2.30 -5.13 2.84
C GLY A 83 -2.63 -5.42 1.36
N ILE A 84 -1.67 -6.02 0.65
CA ILE A 84 -1.85 -6.41 -0.76
C ILE A 84 -3.07 -7.31 -0.97
N PRO A 85 -3.31 -8.37 -0.16
CA PRO A 85 -4.46 -9.24 -0.36
C PRO A 85 -5.81 -8.51 -0.29
N GLU A 86 -5.93 -7.51 0.59
CA GLU A 86 -7.15 -6.72 0.78
C GLU A 86 -7.29 -5.59 -0.24
N SER A 87 -6.17 -4.96 -0.62
CA SER A 87 -6.13 -3.77 -1.47
C SER A 87 -6.15 -4.09 -2.97
N TRP A 88 -5.44 -5.13 -3.40
CA TRP A 88 -5.24 -5.44 -4.81
C TRP A 88 -6.54 -5.73 -5.57
N PRO A 89 -7.46 -6.59 -5.08
CA PRO A 89 -8.72 -6.86 -5.79
C PRO A 89 -9.59 -5.61 -5.92
N LYS A 90 -9.61 -4.74 -4.90
CA LYS A 90 -10.38 -3.50 -4.92
C LYS A 90 -9.79 -2.48 -5.89
N LEU A 91 -8.46 -2.43 -6.01
CA LEU A 91 -7.79 -1.57 -6.98
C LEU A 91 -8.12 -2.02 -8.41
N LEU A 92 -8.04 -3.33 -8.70
CA LEU A 92 -8.42 -3.86 -10.01
C LEU A 92 -9.89 -3.57 -10.34
N GLN A 93 -10.79 -3.73 -9.36
CA GLN A 93 -12.19 -3.37 -9.52
C GLN A 93 -12.37 -1.87 -9.82
N ALA A 94 -11.69 -0.99 -9.07
CA ALA A 94 -11.75 0.46 -9.28
C ALA A 94 -11.22 0.87 -10.66
N LEU A 95 -10.25 0.13 -11.19
CA LEU A 95 -9.70 0.32 -12.54
C LEU A 95 -10.49 -0.40 -13.63
N SER A 96 -11.57 -1.13 -13.28
CA SER A 96 -12.32 -1.98 -14.21
C SER A 96 -11.44 -3.02 -14.94
N LEU A 97 -10.40 -3.51 -14.25
CA LEU A 97 -9.45 -4.52 -14.72
C LEU A 97 -9.72 -5.91 -14.12
N VAL A 98 -10.96 -6.16 -13.67
CA VAL A 98 -11.36 -7.52 -13.28
C VAL A 98 -11.40 -8.38 -14.54
N ASP A 99 -10.41 -9.26 -14.70
CA ASP A 99 -10.43 -10.30 -15.72
C ASP A 99 -11.64 -11.20 -15.46
N HIS A 100 -12.58 -11.24 -16.40
CA HIS A 100 -13.65 -12.23 -16.42
C HIS A 100 -13.09 -13.60 -16.81
N GLU A 101 -12.20 -14.17 -15.99
CA GLU A 101 -11.71 -15.56 -16.12
C GLU A 101 -12.79 -16.56 -15.63
N ASP A 102 -14.03 -16.39 -16.07
CA ASP A 102 -15.12 -17.36 -15.91
C ASP A 102 -16.01 -17.53 -17.16
N ASP A 103 -15.78 -16.77 -18.24
CA ASP A 103 -16.54 -16.90 -19.51
C ASP A 103 -16.10 -18.07 -20.42
N LYS A 104 -15.20 -18.96 -19.96
CA LYS A 104 -14.74 -20.15 -20.71
C LYS A 104 -15.07 -21.49 -20.07
N LYS A 105 -16.25 -21.62 -19.44
CA LYS A 105 -16.86 -22.94 -19.17
C LYS A 105 -18.26 -23.10 -19.76
N SER A 106 -18.53 -22.50 -20.92
CA SER A 106 -19.76 -22.78 -21.69
C SER A 106 -19.45 -22.96 -23.16
N ALA A 107 -18.89 -24.13 -23.49
CA ALA A 107 -19.06 -24.80 -24.79
C ALA A 107 -18.51 -26.23 -24.67
N ALA A 108 -19.17 -27.06 -23.86
CA ALA A 108 -19.17 -28.50 -24.09
C ALA A 108 -20.58 -28.84 -24.60
N ALA A 109 -20.68 -29.02 -25.92
CA ALA A 109 -21.80 -29.64 -26.60
C ALA A 109 -21.28 -30.94 -27.24
#